data_AF-R9KSM3-F1
#
_entry.id   AF-R9KSM3-F1
#
_cell.length_a   1.000
_cell.length_b   1.000
_cell.length_c   1.000
_cell.angle_alpha   90.00
_cell.angle_beta   90.00
_cell.angle_gamma   90.00
#
_symmetry.space_group_name_H-M   'P 1'
#
loop_
_entity.id
_entity.type
_entity.pdbx_description
1 polymer ?
#
loop_
_entity_poly.entity_id
_entity_poly.type
_entity_poly.pdbx_seq_one_letter_code
_entity_poly.pdbx_strand_id
1 'polypeptide(L)'
;MEEVTELNALKGSFANIEYTLPNGHTVKFWDDNRIYLGNQLHKMDSDRCYGIIADEKYLMVSEYSSYGTDAEIIVFKRWNKSVFFRKQAAMELHCC
;
A
#
# COMPACT_ATOMS: atom_id res chain seq x y z
N MET A 1 -14.17 -7.18 -13.94
CA MET A 1 -13.65 -6.07 -13.09
C MET A 1 -12.58 -5.35 -13.90
N GLU A 2 -12.53 -4.02 -13.82
CA GLU A 2 -11.59 -3.22 -14.61
C GLU A 2 -10.14 -3.42 -14.15
N GLU A 3 -9.19 -3.14 -15.05
CA GLU A 3 -7.76 -3.15 -14.75
C GLU A 3 -7.32 -1.77 -14.23
N VAL A 4 -6.52 -1.75 -13.16
CA VAL A 4 -5.87 -0.51 -12.72
C VAL A 4 -4.62 -0.28 -13.57
N THR A 5 -4.68 0.70 -14.46
CA THR A 5 -3.56 1.08 -15.33
C THR A 5 -2.68 2.19 -14.74
N GLU A 6 -3.20 2.95 -13.77
CA GLU A 6 -2.51 4.08 -13.17
C GLU A 6 -2.87 4.30 -11.69
N LEU A 7 -1.99 5.00 -10.97
CA LEU A 7 -2.21 5.42 -9.59
C LEU A 7 -2.19 6.94 -9.51
N ASN A 8 -3.06 7.49 -8.66
CA ASN A 8 -3.23 8.92 -8.44
C ASN A 8 -2.53 9.37 -7.15
N ALA A 9 -2.05 10.61 -7.15
CA ALA A 9 -1.53 11.22 -5.94
C ALA A 9 -2.68 11.54 -4.95
N LEU A 10 -2.67 10.90 -3.79
CA LEU A 10 -3.71 11.02 -2.77
C LEU A 10 -3.09 11.47 -1.45
N LYS A 11 -3.66 12.49 -0.81
CA LYS A 11 -3.28 12.86 0.55
C LYS A 11 -3.76 11.79 1.53
N GLY A 12 -2.88 11.40 2.46
CA GLY A 12 -3.13 10.35 3.45
C GLY A 12 -4.42 10.56 4.21
N SER A 13 -4.77 11.80 4.55
CA SER A 13 -6.02 12.13 5.24
C SER A 13 -7.30 11.68 4.54
N PHE A 14 -7.25 11.38 3.24
CA PHE A 14 -8.40 10.82 2.49
C PHE A 14 -8.36 9.30 2.34
N ALA A 15 -7.21 8.66 2.52
CA ALA A 15 -7.01 7.23 2.24
C ALA A 15 -6.62 6.40 3.47
N ASN A 16 -6.24 7.05 4.57
CA ASN A 16 -5.81 6.43 5.81
C ASN A 16 -7.01 6.02 6.68
N ILE A 17 -7.66 4.94 6.24
CA ILE A 17 -8.80 4.32 6.90
C ILE A 17 -8.37 3.35 7.99
N GLU A 18 -9.32 2.96 8.84
CA GLU A 18 -9.10 2.04 9.95
C GLU A 18 -9.29 0.59 9.54
N TYR A 19 -8.43 -0.29 10.04
CA TYR A 19 -8.47 -1.73 9.79
C TYR A 19 -8.59 -2.49 11.10
N THR A 20 -9.56 -3.42 11.17
CA THR A 20 -9.67 -4.36 12.29
C THR A 20 -8.79 -5.57 12.02
N LEU A 21 -7.77 -5.77 12.85
CA LEU A 21 -6.86 -6.91 12.76
C LEU A 21 -7.52 -8.18 13.33
N PRO A 22 -7.03 -9.39 12.98
CA PRO A 22 -7.60 -10.65 13.48
C PRO A 22 -7.57 -10.81 15.01
N ASN A 23 -6.71 -10.08 15.71
CA ASN A 23 -6.67 -10.04 17.17
C ASN A 23 -7.67 -9.05 17.80
N GLY A 24 -8.53 -8.42 16.99
CA GLY A 24 -9.53 -7.44 17.41
C GLY A 24 -9.01 -6.01 17.60
N HIS A 25 -7.71 -5.75 17.37
CA HIS A 25 -7.18 -4.39 17.44
C HIS A 25 -7.46 -3.61 16.16
N THR A 26 -7.84 -2.35 16.30
CA THR A 26 -8.01 -1.42 15.18
C THR A 26 -6.74 -0.60 14.98
N VAL A 27 -6.27 -0.48 13.73
CA VAL A 27 -5.05 0.27 13.39
C VAL A 27 -5.23 1.09 12.11
N LYS A 28 -4.48 2.20 12.03
CA LYS A 28 -4.21 2.94 10.79
C LYS A 28 -2.74 2.74 10.41
N PHE A 29 -2.47 2.46 9.14
CA PHE A 29 -1.11 2.15 8.68
C PHE A 29 -0.38 3.36 8.09
N TRP A 30 -1.12 4.35 7.61
CA TRP A 30 -0.58 5.46 6.85
C TRP A 30 -0.54 6.72 7.70
N ASP A 31 0.21 7.71 7.22
CA ASP A 31 0.30 9.06 7.78
C ASP A 31 -0.62 10.02 7.01
N ASP A 32 -1.52 10.70 7.72
CA ASP A 32 -2.50 11.63 7.16
C ASP A 32 -1.87 12.82 6.40
N ASN A 33 -0.62 13.16 6.73
CA ASN A 33 0.08 14.32 6.20
C ASN A 33 0.95 14.01 4.98
N ARG A 34 1.09 12.73 4.60
CA ARG A 34 1.88 12.32 3.42
C ARG A 34 1.01 12.23 2.17
N ILE A 35 1.66 12.29 1.01
CA ILE A 35 1.06 11.95 -0.28
C ILE A 35 1.44 10.52 -0.64
N TYR A 36 0.45 9.73 -1.06
CA TYR A 36 0.60 8.35 -1.53
C TYR A 36 0.15 8.24 -2.98
N LEU A 37 0.52 7.14 -3.61
CA LEU A 37 -0.07 6.72 -4.87
C LEU A 37 -1.23 5.77 -4.57
N GLY A 38 -2.41 6.01 -5.13
CA GLY A 38 -3.54 5.12 -4.93
C GLY A 38 -4.60 5.14 -6.01
N ASN A 39 -5.49 4.16 -5.97
CA ASN A 39 -6.60 3.99 -6.89
C ASN A 39 -7.71 3.19 -6.17
N GLN A 40 -8.95 3.30 -6.65
CA GLN A 40 -10.06 2.48 -6.16
C GLN A 40 -10.78 1.80 -7.32
N LEU A 41 -11.20 0.56 -7.10
CA LEU A 41 -12.04 -0.20 -8.02
C LEU A 41 -13.31 -0.62 -7.31
N HIS A 42 -14.46 -0.26 -7.87
CA HIS A 42 -15.74 -0.79 -7.41
C HIS A 42 -15.85 -2.27 -7.79
N LYS A 43 -16.27 -3.10 -6.82
CA LYS A 43 -16.56 -4.51 -7.07
C LYS A 43 -17.90 -4.63 -7.78
N MET A 44 -17.95 -5.43 -8.84
CA MET A 44 -19.21 -5.67 -9.58
C MET A 44 -20.25 -6.30 -8.64
N ASP A 45 -21.49 -5.82 -8.71
CA ASP A 45 -22.62 -6.30 -7.92
C ASP A 45 -22.40 -6.29 -6.39
N SER A 46 -21.59 -5.35 -5.90
CA SER A 46 -21.30 -5.18 -4.47
C SER A 46 -21.15 -3.71 -4.09
N ASP A 47 -21.44 -3.39 -2.84
CA ASP A 47 -21.19 -2.10 -2.20
C ASP A 47 -19.72 -1.92 -1.74
N ARG A 48 -18.88 -2.93 -1.96
CA ARG A 48 -17.48 -2.96 -1.57
C ARG A 48 -16.58 -2.48 -2.70
N CYS A 49 -15.44 -1.92 -2.31
CA CYS A 49 -14.40 -1.44 -3.21
C CYS A 49 -13.07 -2.10 -2.87
N TYR A 50 -12.23 -2.29 -3.88
CA TYR A 50 -10.81 -2.53 -3.69
C TYR A 50 -10.07 -1.19 -3.67
N GLY A 51 -9.36 -0.90 -2.59
CA GLY A 51 -8.44 0.24 -2.53
C GLY A 51 -7.00 -0.21 -2.71
N ILE A 52 -6.25 0.57 -3.48
CA ILE A 52 -4.81 0.42 -3.64
C ILE A 52 -4.16 1.67 -3.07
N ILE A 53 -3.18 1.49 -2.20
CA ILE A 53 -2.36 2.57 -1.68
C ILE A 53 -0.90 2.12 -1.58
N ALA A 54 0.01 2.97 -2.04
CA ALA A 54 1.43 2.69 -2.09
C ALA A 54 2.27 3.93 -1.77
N ASP A 55 3.42 3.67 -1.15
CA ASP A 55 4.53 4.61 -1.01
C ASP A 55 5.79 4.06 -1.70
N GLU A 56 6.93 4.68 -1.45
CA GLU A 56 8.22 4.26 -2.01
C GLU A 56 8.68 2.85 -1.65
N LYS A 57 8.06 2.18 -0.65
CA LYS A 57 8.48 0.89 -0.07
C LYS A 57 7.36 -0.14 -0.01
N TYR A 58 6.14 0.28 0.28
CA TYR A 58 5.00 -0.56 0.60
C TYR A 58 3.85 -0.35 -0.36
N LEU A 59 3.14 -1.44 -0.63
CA LEU A 59 1.91 -1.52 -1.41
C LEU A 59 0.89 -2.26 -0.54
N MET A 60 -0.29 -1.67 -0.38
CA MET A 60 -1.43 -2.29 0.26
C MET A 60 -2.61 -2.36 -0.70
N VAL A 61 -3.27 -3.51 -0.68
CA VAL A 61 -4.59 -3.71 -1.27
C VAL A 61 -5.55 -4.01 -0.14
N SER A 62 -6.64 -3.26 -0.09
CA SER A 62 -7.71 -3.44 0.88
C SER A 62 -9.06 -3.64 0.20
N GLU A 63 -9.98 -4.31 0.89
CA GLU A 63 -11.39 -4.34 0.54
C GLU A 63 -12.17 -3.62 1.64
N TYR A 64 -13.10 -2.73 1.27
CA TYR A 64 -13.88 -1.96 2.24
C TYR A 64 -15.25 -1.59 1.68
N SER A 65 -16.20 -1.33 2.59
CA SER A 65 -17.53 -0.82 2.26
C SER A 65 -17.50 0.69 1.97
N SER A 66 -18.65 1.28 1.64
CA SER A 66 -18.77 2.73 1.38
C SER A 66 -18.09 3.58 2.47
N TYR A 67 -17.41 4.66 2.06
CA TYR A 67 -16.67 5.57 2.95
C TYR A 67 -15.50 4.93 3.72
N GLY A 68 -15.01 3.76 3.32
CA GLY A 68 -13.83 3.13 3.92
C GLY A 68 -14.09 2.41 5.25
N THR A 69 -15.32 1.98 5.50
CA THR A 69 -15.68 1.18 6.67
C THR A 69 -15.49 -0.32 6.42
N ASP A 70 -15.47 -1.12 7.49
CA ASP A 70 -15.35 -2.59 7.43
C ASP A 70 -14.17 -3.05 6.57
N ALA A 71 -13.04 -2.34 6.72
CA ALA A 71 -11.88 -2.49 5.88
C ALA A 71 -11.06 -3.72 6.27
N GLU A 72 -10.70 -4.50 5.26
CA GLU A 72 -9.91 -5.72 5.37
C GLU A 72 -8.64 -5.57 4.54
N ILE A 73 -7.52 -6.04 5.09
CA ILE A 73 -6.24 -6.07 4.37
C ILE A 73 -6.20 -7.34 3.53
N ILE A 74 -6.20 -7.19 2.21
CA ILE A 74 -6.08 -8.32 1.27
C ILE A 74 -4.60 -8.63 1.01
N VAL A 75 -3.80 -7.58 0.79
CA VAL A 75 -2.35 -7.70 0.59
C VAL A 75 -1.67 -6.53 1.29
N PHE A 76 -0.61 -6.83 2.05
CA PHE A 76 0.35 -5.82 2.47
C PHE A 76 1.77 -6.29 2.16
N LYS A 77 2.43 -5.59 1.24
CA LYS A 77 3.69 -6.04 0.65
C LYS A 77 4.71 -4.92 0.62
N ARG A 78 5.91 -5.20 1.12
CA ARG A 78 7.09 -4.41 0.80
C ARG A 78 7.50 -4.72 -0.64
N TRP A 79 7.15 -3.83 -1.57
CA TRP A 79 7.36 -4.04 -3.00
C TRP A 79 8.75 -3.56 -3.46
N ASN A 80 9.19 -2.42 -2.92
CA ASN A 80 10.50 -1.88 -3.23
C ASN A 80 11.50 -2.22 -2.12
N LYS A 81 12.32 -3.22 -2.41
CA LYS A 81 13.46 -3.60 -1.57
C LYS A 81 14.66 -2.80 -2.04
N SER A 82 14.75 -1.50 -1.76
CA SER A 82 16.00 -0.77 -2.04
C SER A 82 17.15 -1.46 -1.30
N VAL A 83 17.97 -2.17 -2.09
CA VAL A 83 19.11 -2.97 -1.63
C VAL A 83 20.28 -2.02 -1.45
N PHE A 84 20.41 -1.40 -0.29
CA PHE A 84 21.65 -0.72 0.13
C PHE A 84 22.76 -1.74 0.51
N PHE A 85 22.78 -2.89 -0.17
CA PHE A 85 23.69 -4.03 0.08
C PHE A 85 24.35 -4.54 -1.22
N ARG A 86 24.63 -3.64 -2.18
CA ARG A 86 25.50 -3.92 -3.33
C ARG A 86 26.58 -2.85 -3.50
N LYS A 87 27.41 -2.62 -2.48
CA LYS A 87 28.79 -2.12 -2.61
C LYS A 87 29.65 -2.62 -1.44
N GLN A 88 29.75 -3.92 -1.27
CA GLN A 88 30.87 -4.57 -0.57
C GLN A 88 31.29 -5.81 -1.39
N ALA A 89 31.51 -5.60 -2.68
CA ALA A 89 32.14 -6.54 -3.60
C ALA A 89 32.69 -5.75 -4.80
N ALA A 90 33.44 -4.70 -4.49
CA ALA A 90 34.29 -3.97 -5.44
C ALA A 90 35.38 -3.23 -4.63
N MET A 91 36.00 -3.95 -3.70
CA MET A 91 37.19 -3.49 -2.99
C MET A 91 38.09 -4.67 -2.64
N GLU A 92 38.24 -5.59 -3.59
CA GLU A 92 39.33 -6.56 -3.64
C GLU A 92 39.63 -6.81 -5.12
N LEU A 93 40.32 -5.86 -5.74
CA LEU A 93 41.13 -6.01 -6.94
C LEU A 93 41.96 -4.72 -7.09
N HIS A 94 42.74 -4.47 -6.04
CA HIS A 94 44.06 -3.88 -6.15
C HIS A 94 45.01 -4.90 -5.53
N CYS A 95 46.09 -5.22 -6.24
CA CYS A 95 47.17 -6.17 -5.90
C CYS A 95 47.10 -7.55 -6.59
N CYS A 96 47.30 -7.54 -7.92
CA CYS A 96 48.26 -8.40 -8.64
C CYS A 96 48.42 -7.84 -10.05
#